data_AF-A0A136KNC5-F1
#
_entry.id   AF-A0A136KNC5-F1
#
_cell.length_a   1.000
_cell.length_b   1.000
_cell.length_c   1.000
_cell.angle_alpha   90.00
_cell.angle_beta   90.00
_cell.angle_gamma   90.00
#
_symmetry.space_group_name_H-M   'P 1'
#
loop_
_entity.id
_entity.type
_entity.pdbx_description
1 polymer ?
#
loop_
_entity_poly.entity_id
_entity_poly.type
_entity_poly.pdbx_seq_one_letter_code
_entity_poly.pdbx_strand_id
1 'polypeptide(L)'
;MIYLFIGAGSSRNLFRGRRHFFLRYWLRIFSLNMKNILIGFVLIVLVGLIPKTTFAEEADASAQLKTTVYSADEQSDAQYKVAAIKKVLSRYNSPLVNEAETFVVTARALNLDPYLLPSIAGVESGFGARYIKPTHNVFGYGVGRIPFDNFADGIARVGYALRFKYINKGAENLAQIGHRYAGGSTTWAPKVQNYINAFEREEKKLKTFFELIKILSYTRRSVML
;
A
#
# COMPACT_ATOMS: atom_id res chain seq x y z
N MET A 1 -51.09 -13.00 -27.56
CA MET A 1 -52.06 -12.46 -26.58
C MET A 1 -51.22 -11.86 -25.47
N ILE A 2 -50.82 -10.58 -25.50
CA ILE A 2 -51.61 -9.33 -25.36
C ILE A 2 -51.04 -8.24 -26.31
N TYR A 3 -51.87 -7.23 -26.57
CA TYR A 3 -52.00 -6.40 -27.78
C TYR A 3 -50.97 -5.28 -28.02
N LEU A 4 -50.77 -4.99 -29.30
CA LEU A 4 -50.32 -3.70 -29.87
C LEU A 4 -51.32 -2.58 -29.54
N PHE A 5 -50.82 -1.35 -29.39
CA PHE A 5 -51.52 -0.15 -29.87
C PHE A 5 -50.55 0.78 -30.60
N ILE A 6 -50.87 1.01 -31.88
CA ILE A 6 -50.32 2.00 -32.79
C ILE A 6 -51.19 3.26 -32.64
N GLY A 7 -50.57 4.44 -32.65
CA GLY A 7 -51.28 5.72 -32.78
C GLY A 7 -50.35 6.81 -33.30
N ALA A 8 -50.44 7.06 -34.61
CA ALA A 8 -49.66 8.05 -35.35
C ALA A 8 -50.17 9.48 -35.13
N GLY A 9 -49.26 10.46 -35.20
CA GLY A 9 -49.56 11.89 -35.19
C GLY A 9 -48.46 12.68 -35.89
N SER A 10 -48.82 13.31 -37.00
CA SER A 10 -47.95 13.83 -38.06
C SER A 10 -47.39 15.23 -37.80
N SER A 11 -46.06 15.35 -37.95
CA SER A 11 -45.30 16.33 -38.76
C SER A 11 -45.38 17.87 -38.53
N ARG A 12 -44.16 18.43 -38.44
CA ARG A 12 -43.63 19.72 -38.96
C ARG A 12 -43.45 20.91 -38.00
N ASN A 13 -42.21 21.41 -38.08
CA ASN A 13 -41.73 22.78 -37.82
C ASN A 13 -41.52 23.19 -36.35
N LEU A 14 -40.26 23.22 -35.91
CA LEU A 14 -39.53 24.49 -35.71
C LEU A 14 -38.06 24.24 -35.36
N PHE A 15 -37.21 24.25 -36.38
CA PHE A 15 -35.80 24.63 -36.23
C PHE A 15 -35.75 26.10 -35.85
N ARG A 16 -35.33 26.43 -34.62
CA ARG A 16 -34.55 27.64 -34.22
C ARG A 16 -34.66 27.84 -32.70
N GLY A 17 -33.54 27.77 -31.99
CA GLY A 17 -33.52 28.26 -30.60
C GLY A 17 -32.44 27.69 -29.67
N ARG A 18 -31.19 27.54 -30.10
CA ARG A 18 -30.09 27.17 -29.19
C ARG A 18 -28.75 27.81 -29.58
N ARG A 19 -28.68 29.16 -29.66
CA ARG A 19 -27.39 29.89 -29.83
C ARG A 19 -27.30 31.28 -29.15
N HIS A 20 -28.09 31.58 -28.11
CA HIS A 20 -28.01 32.91 -27.47
C HIS A 20 -27.92 32.94 -25.94
N PHE A 21 -27.54 31.84 -25.27
CA PHE A 21 -27.33 31.85 -23.82
C PHE A 21 -25.86 32.00 -23.37
N PHE A 22 -24.88 31.78 -24.27
CA PHE A 22 -23.46 31.81 -23.90
C PHE A 22 -22.75 33.16 -24.08
N LEU A 23 -23.34 34.14 -24.77
CA LEU A 23 -22.67 35.41 -25.08
C LEU A 23 -22.94 36.54 -24.06
N ARG A 24 -23.95 36.43 -23.20
CA ARG A 24 -24.28 37.45 -22.19
C ARG A 24 -23.56 37.25 -20.84
N TYR A 25 -22.99 36.08 -20.58
CA TYR A 25 -22.22 35.82 -19.35
C TYR A 25 -20.74 36.18 -19.46
N TRP A 26 -20.19 36.23 -20.69
CA TRP A 26 -18.76 36.48 -20.89
C TRP A 26 -18.39 37.98 -20.88
N LEU A 27 -19.31 38.87 -21.26
CA LEU A 27 -19.08 40.32 -21.26
C LEU A 27 -19.25 41.01 -19.89
N ARG A 28 -19.58 40.25 -18.84
CA ARG A 28 -19.68 40.77 -17.45
C ARG A 28 -18.48 40.39 -16.58
N ILE A 29 -17.56 39.56 -17.08
CA ILE A 29 -16.35 39.11 -16.38
C ILE A 29 -15.15 40.06 -16.65
N PHE A 30 -15.22 40.90 -17.68
CA PHE A 30 -14.13 41.81 -18.06
C PHE A 30 -14.49 43.29 -17.80
N SER A 31 -14.86 43.60 -16.57
CA SER A 31 -14.89 44.98 -16.04
C SER A 31 -14.36 44.98 -14.62
N LEU A 32 -13.09 44.60 -14.46
CA LEU A 32 -12.36 44.84 -13.22
C LEU A 32 -12.16 46.36 -13.12
N ASN A 33 -12.90 47.00 -12.23
CA ASN A 33 -12.73 48.41 -11.88
C ASN A 33 -11.24 48.67 -11.57
N MET A 34 -10.60 49.58 -12.31
CA MET A 34 -9.18 49.95 -12.16
C MET A 34 -8.79 50.30 -10.71
N LYS A 35 -9.77 50.69 -9.88
CA LYS A 35 -9.62 50.91 -8.42
C LYS A 35 -9.34 49.62 -7.64
N ASN A 36 -9.92 48.48 -8.01
CA ASN A 36 -9.72 47.20 -7.33
C ASN A 36 -8.37 46.56 -7.67
N ILE A 37 -7.82 46.87 -8.86
CA ILE A 37 -6.47 46.47 -9.26
C ILE A 37 -5.44 47.26 -8.44
N LEU A 38 -5.66 48.56 -8.25
CA LEU A 38 -4.80 49.40 -7.40
C LEU A 38 -4.82 48.97 -5.92
N ILE A 39 -5.99 48.61 -5.38
CA ILE A 39 -6.11 48.08 -4.01
C ILE A 39 -5.37 46.75 -3.86
N GLY A 40 -5.47 45.87 -4.87
CA GLY A 40 -4.71 44.60 -4.89
C GLY A 40 -3.19 44.81 -4.88
N PHE A 41 -2.69 45.80 -5.63
CA PHE A 41 -1.26 46.12 -5.68
C PHE A 41 -0.75 46.69 -4.34
N VAL A 42 -1.53 47.57 -3.69
CA VAL A 42 -1.20 48.13 -2.37
C VAL A 42 -1.16 47.05 -1.29
N LEU A 43 -2.08 46.07 -1.31
CA LEU A 43 -2.08 44.95 -0.38
C LEU A 43 -0.87 44.02 -0.56
N ILE A 44 -0.42 43.79 -1.79
CA ILE A 44 0.78 42.99 -2.08
C ILE A 44 2.06 43.69 -1.58
N VAL A 45 2.15 45.01 -1.74
CA VAL A 45 3.29 45.80 -1.24
C VAL A 45 3.30 45.86 0.29
N LEU A 46 2.13 45.94 0.94
CA LEU A 46 2.01 45.96 2.40
C LEU A 46 2.46 44.64 3.05
N VAL A 47 2.18 43.50 2.39
CA VAL A 47 2.63 42.17 2.85
C VAL A 47 4.15 41.99 2.69
N GLY A 48 4.78 42.70 1.74
CA GLY A 48 6.23 42.67 1.51
C GLY A 48 7.07 43.45 2.54
N LEU A 49 6.44 44.30 3.36
CA LEU A 49 7.10 45.12 4.40
C LEU A 49 7.07 44.48 5.79
N ILE A 50 6.45 43.30 5.93
CA ILE A 50 6.52 42.52 7.16
C ILE A 50 7.94 41.95 7.24
N PRO A 51 8.73 42.24 8.30
CA PRO A 51 10.04 41.63 8.46
C PRO A 51 9.84 40.12 8.46
N LYS A 52 10.43 39.44 7.47
CA LYS A 52 10.53 37.98 7.51
C LYS A 52 11.38 37.68 8.71
N THR A 53 10.77 37.23 9.81
CA THR A 53 11.49 36.54 10.87
C THR A 53 12.07 35.30 10.22
N THR A 54 13.31 35.40 9.76
CA THR A 54 14.13 34.24 9.42
C THR A 54 14.28 33.48 10.72
N PHE A 55 13.44 32.47 10.92
CA PHE A 55 13.82 31.37 11.76
C PHE A 55 15.06 30.79 11.09
N ALA A 56 16.22 31.09 11.67
CA ALA A 56 17.39 30.27 11.45
C ALA A 56 17.02 28.90 12.02
N GLU A 57 16.45 28.05 11.17
CA GLU A 57 16.33 26.63 11.45
C GLU A 57 17.76 26.11 11.38
N GLU A 58 18.33 25.89 12.57
CA GLU A 58 19.60 25.20 12.73
C GLU A 58 19.58 23.94 11.86
N ALA A 59 20.67 23.70 11.16
CA ALA A 59 20.89 22.56 10.28
C ALA A 59 21.03 21.25 11.08
N ASP A 60 20.08 20.96 11.96
CA ASP A 60 19.93 19.72 12.73
C ASP A 60 18.71 18.90 12.26
N ALA A 61 18.06 19.35 11.18
CA ALA A 61 16.99 18.62 10.47
C ALA A 61 17.48 17.38 9.68
N SER A 62 18.65 16.82 10.01
CA SER A 62 19.15 15.57 9.40
C SER A 62 19.06 14.35 10.33
N ALA A 63 18.08 14.27 11.24
CA ALA A 63 17.82 13.02 11.96
C ALA A 63 16.42 12.89 12.58
N GLN A 64 15.43 13.73 12.24
CA GLN A 64 14.06 13.46 12.68
C GLN A 64 13.41 12.42 11.77
N LEU A 65 13.87 11.17 11.94
CA LEU A 65 13.06 10.01 11.61
C LEU A 65 11.73 10.22 12.33
N LYS A 66 10.63 10.26 11.58
CA LYS A 66 9.27 10.19 12.12
C LYS A 66 9.07 8.77 12.68
N THR A 67 9.79 8.45 13.74
CA THR A 67 9.64 7.25 14.54
C THR A 67 8.40 7.49 15.37
N THR A 68 7.27 6.92 14.95
CA THR A 68 6.30 6.40 15.90
C THR A 68 7.12 5.68 16.97
N VAL A 69 7.11 6.15 18.21
CA VAL A 69 7.96 5.67 19.31
C VAL A 69 7.66 4.19 19.54
N TYR A 70 8.38 3.31 18.86
CA TYR A 70 8.37 1.87 19.10
C TYR A 70 9.19 1.59 20.34
N SER A 71 8.74 0.63 21.15
CA SER A 71 9.63 0.07 22.15
C SER A 71 10.83 -0.58 21.45
N ALA A 72 12.00 -0.55 22.09
CA ALA A 72 13.20 -1.21 21.55
C ALA A 72 12.94 -2.70 21.22
N ASP A 73 12.07 -3.34 22.01
CA ASP A 73 11.64 -4.72 21.82
C ASP A 73 10.79 -4.91 20.57
N GLU A 74 9.80 -4.04 20.32
CA GLU A 74 8.96 -4.11 19.11
C GLU A 74 9.78 -3.87 17.84
N GLN A 75 10.73 -2.93 17.89
CA GLN A 75 11.62 -2.66 16.78
C GLN A 75 12.56 -3.84 16.50
N SER A 76 13.05 -4.52 17.54
CA SER A 76 13.87 -5.72 17.38
C SER A 76 13.07 -6.88 16.74
N ASP A 77 11.81 -7.05 17.14
CA ASP A 77 10.93 -8.11 16.63
C ASP A 77 10.62 -7.91 15.13
N ALA A 78 10.30 -6.67 14.72
CA ALA A 78 10.11 -6.34 13.32
C ALA A 78 11.36 -6.62 12.48
N GLN A 79 12.56 -6.34 13.01
CA GLN A 79 13.82 -6.62 12.32
C GLN A 79 14.05 -8.12 12.13
N TYR A 80 13.73 -8.96 13.12
CA TYR A 80 13.82 -10.42 12.96
C TYR A 80 12.89 -10.94 11.87
N LYS A 81 11.66 -10.42 11.80
CA LYS A 81 10.69 -10.78 10.74
C LYS A 81 11.18 -10.39 9.35
N VAL A 82 11.70 -9.16 9.20
CA VAL A 82 12.28 -8.70 7.93
C VAL A 82 13.47 -9.59 7.53
N ALA A 83 14.38 -9.89 8.47
CA ALA A 83 15.54 -10.74 8.22
C ALA A 83 15.14 -12.17 7.84
N ALA A 84 14.13 -12.74 8.51
CA ALA A 84 13.58 -14.06 8.20
C ALA A 84 13.01 -14.11 6.77
N ILE A 85 12.20 -13.11 6.40
CA ILE A 85 11.66 -12.99 5.04
C ILE A 85 12.79 -12.90 4.01
N LYS A 86 13.75 -11.98 4.20
CA LYS A 86 14.90 -11.85 3.30
C LYS A 86 15.63 -13.17 3.13
N LYS A 87 15.99 -13.86 4.22
CA LYS A 87 16.72 -15.13 4.17
C LYS A 87 15.97 -16.23 3.44
N VAL A 88 14.66 -16.36 3.68
CA VAL A 88 13.84 -17.34 2.95
C VAL A 88 13.79 -16.97 1.47
N LEU A 89 13.41 -15.74 1.13
CA LEU A 89 13.25 -15.29 -0.26
C LEU A 89 14.56 -15.38 -1.07
N SER A 90 15.71 -15.10 -0.45
CA SER A 90 17.03 -15.25 -1.08
C SER A 90 17.30 -16.69 -1.51
N ARG A 91 16.87 -17.70 -0.73
CA ARG A 91 17.05 -19.12 -1.11
C ARG A 91 16.28 -19.51 -2.38
N TYR A 92 15.25 -18.75 -2.72
CA TYR A 92 14.46 -18.94 -3.94
C TYR A 92 14.88 -18.02 -5.08
N ASN A 93 15.96 -17.23 -4.93
CA ASN A 93 16.36 -16.19 -5.88
C ASN A 93 15.19 -15.26 -6.25
N SER A 94 14.34 -14.96 -5.25
CA SER A 94 13.12 -14.21 -5.46
C SER A 94 13.40 -12.74 -5.80
N PRO A 95 12.67 -12.13 -6.76
CA PRO A 95 12.73 -10.68 -6.98
C PRO A 95 12.14 -9.87 -5.81
N LEU A 96 11.47 -10.52 -4.86
CA LEU A 96 10.80 -9.89 -3.72
C LEU A 96 11.72 -9.72 -2.49
N VAL A 97 13.01 -10.07 -2.58
CA VAL A 97 13.96 -9.95 -1.45
C VAL A 97 14.00 -8.52 -0.91
N ASN A 98 13.93 -7.52 -1.79
CA ASN A 98 13.94 -6.11 -1.40
C ASN A 98 12.60 -5.63 -0.82
N GLU A 99 11.53 -6.43 -0.92
CA GLU A 99 10.19 -6.11 -0.41
C GLU A 99 9.91 -6.68 0.99
N ALA A 100 10.92 -7.29 1.63
CA ALA A 100 10.75 -7.89 2.96
C ALA A 100 10.24 -6.89 4.02
N GLU A 101 10.71 -5.66 3.98
CA GLU A 101 10.23 -4.59 4.87
C GLU A 101 8.79 -4.19 4.51
N THR A 102 8.50 -4.05 3.22
CA THR A 102 7.15 -3.76 2.71
C THR A 102 6.12 -4.78 3.22
N PHE A 103 6.46 -6.08 3.24
CA PHE A 103 5.60 -7.11 3.79
C PHE A 103 5.28 -6.88 5.27
N VAL A 104 6.31 -6.66 6.10
CA VAL A 104 6.15 -6.47 7.55
C VAL A 104 5.37 -5.20 7.87
N VAL A 105 5.70 -4.09 7.20
CA VAL A 105 5.01 -2.80 7.39
C VAL A 105 3.54 -2.91 6.97
N THR A 106 3.26 -3.52 5.82
CA THR A 106 1.88 -3.73 5.32
C THR A 106 1.09 -4.62 6.28
N ALA A 107 1.68 -5.72 6.73
CA ALA A 107 1.02 -6.64 7.64
C ALA A 107 0.67 -5.96 8.96
N ARG A 108 1.61 -5.20 9.54
CA ARG A 108 1.36 -4.42 10.76
C ARG A 108 0.23 -3.40 10.55
N ALA A 109 0.28 -2.62 9.48
CA ALA A 109 -0.72 -1.59 9.19
C ALA A 109 -2.14 -2.17 9.03
N LEU A 110 -2.24 -3.42 8.60
CA LEU A 110 -3.51 -4.09 8.32
C LEU A 110 -3.88 -5.15 9.36
N ASN A 111 -3.12 -5.27 10.45
CA ASN A 111 -3.26 -6.31 11.47
C ASN A 111 -3.36 -7.72 10.86
N LEU A 112 -2.38 -8.05 10.03
CA LEU A 112 -2.19 -9.36 9.41
C LEU A 112 -0.97 -10.06 10.02
N ASP A 113 -0.94 -11.38 9.91
CA ASP A 113 0.29 -12.14 10.11
C ASP A 113 1.38 -11.63 9.13
N PRO A 114 2.60 -11.29 9.62
CA PRO A 114 3.69 -10.75 8.80
C PRO A 114 4.16 -11.68 7.69
N TYR A 115 3.92 -12.99 7.81
CA TYR A 115 4.31 -14.01 6.85
C TYR A 115 3.19 -14.44 5.91
N LEU A 116 1.96 -13.97 6.11
CA LEU A 116 0.82 -14.34 5.25
C LEU A 116 1.04 -13.91 3.80
N LEU A 117 1.29 -12.62 3.56
CA LEU A 117 1.50 -12.08 2.22
C LEU A 117 2.68 -12.73 1.47
N PRO A 118 3.90 -12.81 2.03
CA PRO A 118 5.00 -13.45 1.32
C PRO A 118 4.73 -14.95 1.07
N SER A 119 4.01 -15.63 1.96
CA SER A 119 3.60 -17.03 1.76
C SER A 119 2.60 -17.22 0.63
N ILE A 120 1.62 -16.32 0.49
CA ILE A 120 0.70 -16.31 -0.66
C ILE A 120 1.49 -16.11 -1.95
N ALA A 121 2.42 -15.16 -2.01
CA ALA A 121 3.29 -15.00 -3.18
C ALA A 121 4.13 -16.26 -3.48
N GLY A 122 4.56 -16.99 -2.44
CA GLY A 122 5.18 -18.30 -2.54
C GLY A 122 4.32 -19.32 -3.29
N VAL A 123 3.05 -19.45 -2.89
CA VAL A 123 2.09 -20.38 -3.51
C VAL A 123 1.74 -19.97 -4.94
N GLU A 124 1.48 -18.69 -5.17
CA GLU A 124 0.88 -18.18 -6.41
C GLU A 124 1.91 -18.03 -7.55
N SER A 125 3.15 -17.70 -7.22
CA SER A 125 4.16 -17.40 -8.25
C SER A 125 5.55 -17.94 -7.94
N GLY A 126 5.71 -18.78 -6.91
CA GLY A 126 7.02 -19.22 -6.44
C GLY A 126 7.85 -18.04 -5.96
N PHE A 127 7.25 -17.18 -5.13
CA PHE A 127 7.84 -15.93 -4.65
C PHE A 127 8.21 -14.96 -5.77
N GLY A 128 7.36 -14.81 -6.78
CA GLY A 128 7.61 -13.91 -7.91
C GLY A 128 8.52 -14.49 -9.00
N ALA A 129 8.87 -15.78 -8.96
CA ALA A 129 9.60 -16.43 -10.04
C ALA A 129 8.76 -16.58 -11.32
N ARG A 130 7.42 -16.66 -11.20
CA ARG A 130 6.52 -17.05 -12.30
C ARG A 130 5.31 -16.11 -12.51
N TYR A 131 5.39 -14.85 -12.08
CA TYR A 131 4.31 -13.89 -12.35
C TYR A 131 4.27 -13.48 -13.83
N ILE A 132 3.10 -13.05 -14.30
CA ILE A 132 2.92 -12.57 -15.67
C ILE A 132 3.58 -11.19 -15.79
N LYS A 133 4.66 -11.05 -16.56
CA LYS A 133 5.28 -9.73 -16.78
C LYS A 133 4.45 -8.89 -17.76
N PRO A 134 4.37 -7.55 -17.60
CA PRO A 134 5.00 -6.72 -16.57
C PRO A 134 4.06 -6.40 -15.40
N THR A 135 3.15 -7.30 -15.00
CA THR A 135 2.04 -6.93 -14.10
C THR A 135 2.45 -6.69 -12.65
N HIS A 136 3.65 -7.09 -12.24
CA HIS A 136 4.09 -7.15 -10.83
C HIS A 136 3.14 -7.94 -9.91
N ASN A 137 2.20 -8.71 -10.46
CA ASN A 137 1.18 -9.42 -9.70
C ASN A 137 1.67 -10.80 -9.30
N VAL A 138 2.42 -10.85 -8.20
CA VAL A 138 2.97 -12.08 -7.62
C VAL A 138 1.94 -12.92 -6.85
N PHE A 139 0.71 -12.44 -6.73
CA PHE A 139 -0.35 -13.02 -5.90
C PHE A 139 -1.46 -13.70 -6.70
N GLY A 140 -1.42 -13.66 -8.03
CA GLY A 140 -2.52 -14.19 -8.85
C GLY A 140 -3.83 -13.38 -8.71
N TYR A 141 -3.77 -12.16 -8.18
CA TYR A 141 -4.97 -11.34 -7.92
C TYR A 141 -5.70 -11.02 -9.22
N GLY A 142 -7.00 -11.30 -9.30
CA GLY A 142 -7.76 -11.18 -10.56
C GLY A 142 -7.18 -12.06 -11.68
N VAL A 143 -6.85 -13.32 -11.36
CA VAL A 143 -6.24 -14.30 -12.29
C VAL A 143 -4.86 -13.85 -12.78
N GLY A 144 -4.16 -13.02 -11.99
CA GLY A 144 -2.83 -12.48 -12.29
C GLY A 144 -2.79 -11.39 -13.35
N ARG A 145 -3.95 -10.98 -13.90
CA ARG A 145 -4.04 -10.00 -15.01
C ARG A 145 -4.23 -8.57 -14.54
N ILE A 146 -4.57 -8.34 -13.27
CA ILE A 146 -4.63 -6.99 -12.71
C ILE A 146 -3.19 -6.52 -12.47
N PRO A 147 -2.70 -5.51 -13.21
CA PRO A 147 -1.35 -4.99 -13.00
C PRO A 147 -1.28 -4.11 -11.77
N PHE A 148 -0.10 -4.11 -11.15
CA PHE A 148 0.34 -3.20 -10.11
C PHE A 148 1.50 -2.36 -10.61
N ASP A 149 1.65 -1.17 -10.04
CA ASP A 149 2.69 -0.22 -10.46
C ASP A 149 4.09 -0.79 -10.18
N ASN A 150 4.22 -1.51 -9.06
CA ASN A 150 5.41 -2.25 -8.65
C ASN A 150 4.99 -3.33 -7.63
N PHE A 151 5.96 -4.10 -7.12
CA PHE A 151 5.67 -5.14 -6.12
C PHE A 151 5.10 -4.57 -4.83
N ALA A 152 5.60 -3.42 -4.36
CA ALA A 152 5.09 -2.77 -3.15
C ALA A 152 3.61 -2.37 -3.25
N ASP A 153 3.20 -1.81 -4.39
CA ASP A 153 1.79 -1.52 -4.70
C ASP A 153 0.92 -2.79 -4.66
N GLY A 154 1.42 -3.88 -5.25
CA GLY A 154 0.75 -5.18 -5.19
C GLY A 154 0.60 -5.71 -3.75
N ILE A 155 1.66 -5.63 -2.95
CA ILE A 155 1.67 -6.05 -1.54
C ILE A 155 0.61 -5.26 -0.76
N ALA A 156 0.56 -3.94 -0.93
CA ALA A 156 -0.40 -3.07 -0.27
C ALA A 156 -1.85 -3.37 -0.69
N ARG A 157 -2.13 -3.47 -2.00
CA ARG A 157 -3.49 -3.72 -2.52
C ARG A 157 -4.01 -5.10 -2.15
N VAL A 158 -3.18 -6.13 -2.23
CA VAL A 158 -3.58 -7.50 -1.83
C VAL A 158 -3.71 -7.60 -0.32
N GLY A 159 -2.83 -6.98 0.46
CA GLY A 159 -2.99 -6.85 1.91
C GLY A 159 -4.34 -6.21 2.27
N TYR A 160 -4.68 -5.08 1.63
CA TYR A 160 -5.96 -4.40 1.84
C TYR A 160 -7.15 -5.32 1.52
N ALA A 161 -7.06 -6.06 0.41
CA ALA A 161 -8.07 -7.04 0.07
C ALA A 161 -8.22 -8.11 1.17
N LEU A 162 -7.12 -8.73 1.62
CA LEU A 162 -7.09 -9.71 2.71
C LEU A 162 -7.84 -9.21 3.95
N ARG A 163 -7.49 -8.00 4.42
CA ARG A 163 -8.11 -7.41 5.61
C ARG A 163 -9.60 -7.12 5.40
N PHE A 164 -9.95 -6.32 4.40
CA PHE A 164 -11.29 -5.72 4.31
C PHE A 164 -12.28 -6.56 3.50
N LYS A 165 -11.82 -7.37 2.54
CA LYS A 165 -12.69 -8.18 1.69
C LYS A 165 -12.84 -9.62 2.19
N TYR A 166 -11.88 -10.14 2.95
CA TYR A 166 -11.92 -11.52 3.45
C TYR A 166 -12.09 -11.57 4.97
N ILE A 167 -11.10 -11.09 5.73
CA ILE A 167 -11.06 -11.24 7.20
C ILE A 167 -12.20 -10.50 7.88
N ASN A 168 -12.40 -9.22 7.58
CA ASN A 168 -13.52 -8.43 8.13
C ASN A 168 -14.91 -8.93 7.66
N LYS A 169 -14.95 -9.87 6.72
CA LYS A 169 -16.17 -10.55 6.25
C LYS A 169 -16.27 -11.99 6.78
N GLY A 170 -15.58 -12.32 7.87
CA GLY A 170 -15.68 -13.60 8.57
C GLY A 170 -14.80 -14.73 8.01
N ALA A 171 -13.74 -14.43 7.26
CA ALA A 171 -12.71 -15.42 6.93
C ALA A 171 -11.59 -15.38 7.98
N GLU A 172 -11.77 -16.13 9.05
CA GLU A 172 -10.95 -16.13 10.28
C GLU A 172 -9.71 -17.03 10.20
N ASN A 173 -9.67 -17.96 9.23
CA ASN A 173 -8.54 -18.87 9.05
C ASN A 173 -8.14 -19.05 7.57
N LEU A 174 -6.96 -19.66 7.34
CA LEU A 174 -6.42 -19.87 6.00
C LEU A 174 -7.36 -20.67 5.09
N ALA A 175 -8.12 -21.64 5.62
CA ALA A 175 -9.05 -22.43 4.82
C ALA A 175 -10.22 -21.57 4.33
N GLN A 176 -10.77 -20.71 5.18
CA GLN A 176 -11.83 -19.77 4.81
C GLN A 176 -11.34 -18.67 3.86
N ILE A 177 -10.12 -18.17 4.06
CA ILE A 177 -9.48 -17.24 3.11
C ILE A 177 -9.30 -17.95 1.76
N GLY A 178 -8.70 -19.14 1.75
CA GLY A 178 -8.46 -19.95 0.55
C GLY A 178 -9.74 -20.33 -0.18
N HIS A 179 -10.84 -20.59 0.53
CA HIS A 179 -12.13 -20.85 -0.09
C HIS A 179 -12.59 -19.68 -0.96
N ARG A 180 -12.41 -18.44 -0.48
CA ARG A 180 -12.80 -17.22 -1.19
C ARG A 180 -11.75 -16.71 -2.18
N TYR A 181 -10.47 -16.94 -1.88
CA TYR A 181 -9.34 -16.44 -2.67
C TYR A 181 -8.99 -17.37 -3.83
N ALA A 182 -8.98 -18.68 -3.59
CA ALA A 182 -8.52 -19.73 -4.49
C ALA A 182 -9.64 -20.72 -4.87
N GLY A 183 -10.90 -20.28 -4.83
CA GLY A 183 -12.05 -21.04 -5.33
C GLY A 183 -12.30 -22.39 -4.65
N GLY A 184 -12.02 -22.50 -3.35
CA GLY A 184 -12.25 -23.75 -2.61
C GLY A 184 -11.13 -24.79 -2.72
N SER A 185 -9.96 -24.44 -3.28
CA SER A 185 -8.80 -25.34 -3.33
C SER A 185 -8.43 -25.88 -1.94
N THR A 186 -8.44 -27.20 -1.79
CA THR A 186 -8.07 -27.89 -0.54
C THR A 186 -6.55 -27.88 -0.30
N THR A 187 -5.75 -27.63 -1.34
CA THR A 187 -4.28 -27.64 -1.24
C THR A 187 -3.68 -26.27 -1.01
N TRP A 188 -4.44 -25.19 -1.24
CA TRP A 188 -3.93 -23.83 -1.12
C TRP A 188 -3.55 -23.49 0.32
N ALA A 189 -4.47 -23.66 1.27
CA ALA A 189 -4.23 -23.31 2.67
C ALA A 189 -3.05 -24.08 3.30
N PRO A 190 -2.91 -25.41 3.10
CA PRO A 190 -1.73 -26.15 3.56
C PRO A 190 -0.42 -25.64 2.97
N LYS A 191 -0.40 -25.25 1.69
CA LYS A 191 0.82 -24.69 1.05
C LYS A 191 1.19 -23.33 1.62
N VAL A 192 0.20 -22.46 1.86
CA VAL A 192 0.44 -21.17 2.52
C VAL A 192 1.00 -21.40 3.92
N GLN A 193 0.40 -22.29 4.71
CA GLN A 193 0.87 -22.62 6.05
C GLN A 193 2.30 -23.16 6.04
N ASN A 194 2.67 -24.00 5.06
CA ASN A 194 4.03 -24.53 4.95
C ASN A 194 5.06 -23.42 4.76
N TYR A 195 4.73 -22.36 4.00
CA TYR A 195 5.60 -21.20 3.85
C TYR A 195 5.63 -20.33 5.11
N ILE A 196 4.49 -20.08 5.78
CA ILE A 196 4.46 -19.39 7.08
C ILE A 196 5.41 -20.08 8.05
N ASN A 197 5.29 -21.40 8.20
CA ASN A 197 6.15 -22.20 9.07
C ASN A 197 7.64 -22.10 8.66
N ALA A 198 7.95 -21.90 7.38
CA ALA A 198 9.32 -21.73 6.92
C ALA A 198 9.91 -20.38 7.36
N PHE A 199 9.11 -19.31 7.33
CA PHE A 199 9.51 -18.00 7.84
C PHE A 199 9.66 -18.02 9.37
N GLU A 200 8.72 -18.60 10.10
CA GLU A 200 8.79 -18.74 11.57
C GLU A 200 10.02 -19.54 12.02
N ARG A 201 10.35 -20.63 11.32
CA ARG A 201 11.58 -21.39 11.60
C ARG A 201 12.84 -20.56 11.37
N GLU A 202 12.85 -19.73 10.34
CA GLU A 202 13.99 -18.84 10.06
C GLU A 202 14.11 -17.76 11.14
N GLU A 203 13.00 -17.12 11.51
CA GLU A 203 12.94 -16.13 12.57
C GLU A 203 13.45 -16.70 13.91
N LYS A 204 12.98 -17.90 14.27
CA LYS A 204 13.43 -18.58 15.49
C LYS A 204 14.94 -18.83 15.48
N LYS A 205 15.51 -19.29 14.36
CA LYS A 205 16.96 -19.48 14.23
C LYS A 205 17.72 -18.17 14.43
N LEU A 206 17.24 -17.08 13.83
CA LEU A 206 17.84 -15.76 13.99
C LEU A 206 17.78 -15.31 15.45
N LYS A 207 16.61 -15.34 16.09
CA LYS A 207 16.44 -14.99 17.51
C LYS A 207 17.38 -15.81 18.40
N THR A 208 17.41 -17.13 18.26
CA THR A 208 18.33 -17.99 19.02
C THR A 208 19.80 -17.61 18.80
N PHE A 209 20.21 -17.37 17.56
CA PHE A 209 21.59 -17.00 17.24
C PHE A 209 22.03 -15.70 17.91
N PHE A 210 21.18 -14.66 17.88
CA PHE A 210 21.49 -13.38 18.51
C PHE A 210 21.49 -13.46 20.04
N GLU A 211 20.58 -14.23 20.64
CA GLU A 211 20.59 -14.47 22.09
C GLU A 211 21.87 -15.19 22.53
N LEU A 212 22.32 -16.20 21.78
CA LEU A 212 23.59 -16.88 22.06
C LEU A 212 24.79 -15.93 21.97
N ILE A 213 24.86 -15.08 20.95
CA ILE A 213 25.92 -14.07 20.83
C ILE A 213 25.91 -13.11 22.02
N LYS A 214 24.72 -12.64 22.41
CA LYS A 214 24.54 -11.72 23.54
C LYS A 214 25.06 -12.35 24.83
N ILE A 215 24.68 -13.60 25.11
CA ILE A 215 25.16 -14.36 26.29
C ILE A 215 26.69 -14.51 26.25
N LEU A 216 27.26 -14.94 25.12
CA LEU A 216 28.70 -15.12 24.98
C LEU A 216 29.48 -13.81 25.18
N SER A 217 28.94 -12.69 24.68
CA SER A 217 29.55 -11.36 24.84
C SER A 217 29.56 -10.88 26.29
N TYR A 218 28.51 -11.20 27.06
CA TYR A 218 28.41 -10.85 28.48
C TYR A 218 29.37 -11.70 29.32
N THR A 219 29.36 -13.02 29.14
CA THR A 219 30.26 -13.94 29.86
C THR A 219 31.73 -13.57 29.63
N ARG A 220 32.12 -13.25 28.40
CA ARG A 220 33.50 -12.82 28.10
C ARG A 220 33.90 -11.53 28.83
N ARG A 221 32.98 -10.59 29.03
CA ARG A 221 33.25 -9.33 29.74
C ARG A 221 33.38 -9.55 31.24
N SER A 222 32.56 -10.42 31.83
CA SER A 222 32.59 -10.72 33.27
C SER A 222 33.82 -11.51 33.72
N VAL A 223 34.48 -12.26 32.83
CA VAL A 223 35.72 -13.01 33.14
C VAL A 223 36.98 -12.14 33.03
N MET A 224 36.89 -10.95 32.44
CA MET A 224 38.01 -10.01 32.30
C MET A 224 38.04 -8.91 33.39
N LEU A 225 37.10 -8.95 34.34
CA LEU A 225 37.05 -8.07 35.53
C LEU A 225 37.38 -8.89 36.77
#